data_AF-A0A847ASG3-F1
#
_entry.id   AF-A0A847ASG3-F1
#
_cell.length_a   1.000
_cell.length_b   1.000
_cell.length_c   1.000
_cell.angle_alpha   90.00
_cell.angle_beta   90.00
_cell.angle_gamma   90.00
#
_symmetry.space_group_name_H-M   'P 1'
#
loop_
_entity.id
_entity.type
_entity.pdbx_description
1 polymer ?
#
loop_
_entity_poly.entity_id
_entity_poly.type
_entity_poly.pdbx_seq_one_letter_code
_entity_poly.pdbx_strand_id
1 'polypeptide(L)'
;MKNYVIRRIFQMIPVFLGILFILFFILEQAPGTPVSNMMHPKMTPAQKAELAEKLGLGTPWYERFVNWIGEALRGNLGYSINHKKPVTEVIGDYAGATMLLALISLVVSILIGIPAGVISATKQYTLADNALTVISFIGISIPSFFFGLLLLKNFAVDIQLFPLFGIQDPLLMSDNPFDKIKDIAWHLVLPSIVLGLNSTASFMRYTRSSMLEVIKQDYIRTARAKGLKEKTVIYRHAFRNAVIPIITLLGFWIPGLLSGAVITETIFALPGLGKISVEATMTRNYPLILGINSMLAVLTLIGALVADLLYAVADPRIRYD
;
A
#
# COMPACT_ATOMS: atom_id res chain seq x y z
N MET A 1 -25.59 11.03 0.70
CA MET A 1 -24.30 10.70 1.36
C MET A 1 -24.41 9.62 2.44
N LYS A 2 -25.18 9.78 3.53
CA LYS A 2 -25.28 8.74 4.59
C LYS A 2 -25.73 7.37 4.07
N ASN A 3 -26.84 7.31 3.32
CA ASN A 3 -27.36 6.07 2.73
C ASN A 3 -26.36 5.42 1.75
N TYR A 4 -25.66 6.24 0.97
CA TYR A 4 -24.60 5.80 0.07
C TYR A 4 -23.44 5.13 0.83
N VAL A 5 -22.94 5.75 1.91
CA VAL A 5 -21.87 5.18 2.74
C VAL A 5 -22.32 3.85 3.36
N ILE A 6 -23.52 3.82 3.93
CA ILE A 6 -24.09 2.60 4.54
C ILE A 6 -24.17 1.48 3.51
N ARG A 7 -24.73 1.75 2.31
CA ARG A 7 -24.82 0.76 1.23
C ARG A 7 -23.45 0.24 0.81
N ARG A 8 -22.44 1.10 0.69
CA ARG A 8 -21.06 0.70 0.37
C ARG A 8 -20.45 -0.19 1.46
N ILE A 9 -20.63 0.16 2.74
CA ILE A 9 -20.18 -0.67 3.87
C ILE A 9 -20.84 -2.05 3.82
N PHE A 10 -22.16 -2.11 3.58
CA PHE A 10 -22.84 -3.41 3.44
C PHE A 10 -22.34 -4.22 2.24
N GLN A 11 -22.00 -3.57 1.12
CA GLN A 11 -21.39 -4.24 -0.03
C GLN A 11 -19.97 -4.74 0.24
N MET A 12 -19.21 -4.10 1.13
CA MET A 12 -17.88 -4.55 1.52
C MET A 12 -17.90 -5.88 2.27
N ILE A 13 -18.97 -6.18 3.04
CA ILE A 13 -19.08 -7.41 3.83
C ILE A 13 -19.01 -8.69 2.97
N PRO A 14 -19.88 -8.90 1.96
CA PRO A 14 -19.81 -10.10 1.13
C PRO A 14 -18.51 -10.17 0.32
N VAL A 15 -17.97 -9.02 -0.10
CA VAL A 15 -16.67 -8.98 -0.79
C VAL A 15 -15.55 -9.42 0.14
N PHE A 16 -15.53 -8.93 1.37
CA PHE A 16 -14.53 -9.31 2.37
C PHE A 16 -14.62 -10.80 2.71
N LEU A 17 -15.83 -11.32 2.95
CA LEU A 17 -16.04 -12.75 3.19
C LEU A 17 -15.62 -13.60 1.99
N GLY A 18 -15.87 -13.13 0.76
CA GLY A 18 -15.38 -13.78 -0.46
C GLY A 18 -13.85 -13.81 -0.54
N ILE A 19 -13.17 -12.71 -0.20
CA ILE A 19 -11.71 -12.66 -0.14
C ILE A 19 -11.18 -13.63 0.92
N LEU A 20 -11.74 -13.61 2.13
CA LEU A 20 -11.35 -14.53 3.21
C LEU A 20 -11.56 -15.99 2.82
N PHE A 21 -12.69 -16.30 2.17
CA PHE A 21 -12.98 -17.63 1.65
C PHE A 21 -11.91 -18.10 0.66
N ILE A 22 -11.60 -17.26 -0.34
CA ILE A 22 -10.59 -17.59 -1.36
C ILE A 22 -9.22 -17.77 -0.71
N LEU A 23 -8.81 -16.86 0.19
CA LEU A 23 -7.55 -16.96 0.91
C LEU A 23 -7.45 -18.25 1.72
N PHE A 24 -8.48 -18.55 2.52
CA PHE A 24 -8.52 -19.75 3.35
C PHE A 24 -8.50 -21.01 2.49
N PHE A 25 -9.29 -21.04 1.41
CA PHE A 25 -9.33 -22.17 0.49
C PHE A 25 -7.99 -22.41 -0.18
N ILE A 26 -7.30 -21.37 -0.66
CA ILE A 26 -5.97 -21.50 -1.26
C ILE A 26 -4.96 -22.04 -0.25
N LEU A 27 -4.99 -21.55 1.00
CA LEU A 27 -4.10 -22.03 2.06
C LEU A 27 -4.38 -23.48 2.45
N GLU A 28 -5.65 -23.90 2.41
CA GLU A 28 -6.03 -25.30 2.67
C GLU A 28 -5.55 -26.25 1.56
N GLN A 29 -5.60 -25.81 0.30
CA GLN A 29 -5.14 -26.61 -0.84
C GLN A 29 -3.61 -26.58 -1.01
N ALA A 30 -2.91 -25.71 -0.29
CA ALA A 30 -1.46 -25.61 -0.38
C ALA A 30 -0.80 -26.90 0.14
N PRO A 31 0.24 -27.42 -0.52
CA PRO A 31 0.89 -28.66 -0.11
C PRO A 31 1.63 -28.49 1.23
N GLY A 32 1.18 -29.23 2.23
CA GLY A 32 1.68 -29.19 3.62
C GLY A 32 0.60 -28.69 4.58
N THR A 33 0.62 -29.15 5.83
CA THR A 33 -0.33 -28.65 6.82
C THR A 33 0.30 -27.49 7.60
N PRO A 34 -0.46 -26.50 8.10
CA PRO A 34 0.08 -25.49 9.02
C PRO A 34 0.80 -26.10 10.23
N VAL A 35 0.44 -27.36 10.54
CA VAL A 35 0.97 -28.15 11.64
C VAL A 35 2.24 -28.91 11.26
N SER A 36 2.53 -29.15 9.97
CA SER A 36 3.74 -29.87 9.57
C SER A 36 5.01 -29.16 9.99
N ASN A 37 4.97 -27.82 10.11
CA ASN A 37 6.08 -27.02 10.64
C ASN A 37 6.09 -26.95 12.19
N MET A 38 4.96 -27.22 12.85
CA MET A 38 4.90 -27.35 14.31
C MET A 38 5.34 -28.75 14.78
N MET A 39 5.17 -29.77 13.93
CA MET A 39 5.60 -31.14 14.20
C MET A 39 7.12 -31.22 14.11
N HIS A 40 7.80 -30.99 15.22
CA HIS A 40 9.25 -31.17 15.29
C HIS A 40 9.60 -32.61 14.86
N PRO A 41 10.67 -32.86 14.09
CA PRO A 41 11.04 -34.20 13.64
C PRO A 41 11.21 -35.21 14.79
N LYS A 42 11.57 -34.70 15.98
CA LYS A 42 11.75 -35.47 17.23
C LYS A 42 10.46 -35.70 18.04
N MET A 43 9.31 -35.16 17.63
CA MET A 43 8.04 -35.41 18.34
C MET A 43 7.64 -36.88 18.19
N THR A 44 7.22 -37.47 19.30
CA THR A 44 6.65 -38.82 19.31
C THR A 44 5.34 -38.87 18.51
N PRO A 45 4.95 -40.05 17.99
CA PRO A 45 3.65 -40.20 17.29
C PRO A 45 2.45 -39.73 18.14
N ALA A 46 2.49 -39.95 19.46
CA ALA A 46 1.46 -39.49 20.39
C ALA A 46 1.38 -37.95 20.46
N GLN A 47 2.51 -37.25 20.55
CA GLN A 47 2.55 -35.79 20.56
C GLN A 47 2.08 -35.19 19.24
N LYS A 48 2.35 -35.85 18.10
CA LYS A 48 1.84 -35.40 16.79
C LYS A 48 0.33 -35.55 16.69
N ALA A 49 -0.25 -36.64 17.22
CA ALA A 49 -1.68 -36.88 17.23
C ALA A 49 -2.41 -35.88 18.14
N GLU A 50 -1.90 -35.64 19.36
CA GLU A 50 -2.46 -34.66 20.30
C GLU A 50 -2.43 -33.23 19.71
N LEU A 51 -1.33 -32.89 19.03
CA LEU A 51 -1.20 -31.59 18.37
C LEU A 51 -2.16 -31.46 17.17
N ALA A 52 -2.34 -32.53 16.38
CA ALA A 52 -3.27 -32.55 15.26
C ALA A 52 -4.73 -32.40 15.71
N GLU A 53 -5.10 -33.01 16.84
CA GLU A 53 -6.40 -32.88 17.46
C GLU A 53 -6.64 -31.47 18.00
N LYS A 54 -5.67 -30.90 18.75
CA LYS A 54 -5.72 -29.52 19.25
C LYS A 54 -5.84 -28.48 18.14
N LEU A 55 -5.32 -28.78 16.95
CA LEU A 55 -5.36 -27.89 15.79
C LEU A 55 -6.53 -28.19 14.84
N GLY A 56 -7.42 -29.11 15.22
CA GLY A 56 -8.64 -29.41 14.47
C GLY A 56 -8.38 -29.97 13.07
N LEU A 57 -7.24 -30.63 12.84
CA LEU A 57 -6.88 -31.17 11.51
C LEU A 57 -7.85 -32.26 11.02
N GLY A 58 -8.58 -32.91 11.93
CA GLY A 58 -9.65 -33.87 11.60
C GLY A 58 -11.01 -33.22 11.29
N THR A 59 -11.17 -31.92 11.55
CA THR A 59 -12.41 -31.18 11.28
C THR A 59 -12.49 -30.84 9.80
N PRO A 60 -13.67 -30.86 9.14
CA PRO A 60 -13.78 -30.38 7.77
C PRO A 60 -13.34 -28.92 7.62
N TRP A 61 -12.74 -28.58 6.48
CA TRP A 61 -12.17 -27.24 6.25
C TRP A 61 -13.20 -26.10 6.39
N TYR A 62 -14.46 -26.35 6.02
CA TYR A 62 -15.53 -25.35 6.11
C TYR A 62 -15.88 -25.03 7.56
N GLU A 63 -15.85 -26.01 8.48
CA GLU A 63 -16.03 -25.77 9.91
C GLU A 63 -14.86 -24.97 10.47
N ARG A 64 -13.62 -25.30 10.07
CA ARG A 64 -12.44 -24.51 10.46
C ARG A 64 -12.53 -23.07 9.97
N PHE A 65 -13.03 -22.85 8.76
CA PHE A 65 -13.24 -21.51 8.21
C PHE A 65 -14.26 -20.71 9.03
N VAL A 66 -15.42 -21.32 9.34
CA VAL A 66 -16.46 -20.67 10.17
C VAL A 66 -15.95 -20.37 11.58
N ASN A 67 -15.25 -21.32 12.21
CA ASN A 67 -14.65 -21.14 13.53
C ASN A 67 -13.60 -20.03 13.51
N TRP A 68 -12.74 -20.01 12.48
CA TRP A 68 -11.73 -18.96 12.32
C TRP A 68 -12.37 -17.58 12.15
N ILE A 69 -13.45 -17.45 11.38
CA ILE A 69 -14.21 -16.19 11.29
C ILE A 69 -14.76 -15.79 12.67
N GLY A 70 -15.36 -16.74 13.40
CA GLY A 70 -15.90 -16.48 14.74
C GLY A 70 -14.86 -15.95 15.73
N GLU A 71 -13.64 -16.51 15.69
CA GLU A 71 -12.51 -16.05 16.48
C GLU A 71 -11.94 -14.70 15.98
N ALA A 72 -11.84 -14.52 14.67
CA ALA A 72 -11.38 -13.27 14.07
C ALA A 72 -12.28 -12.09 14.44
N LEU A 73 -13.61 -12.29 14.50
CA LEU A 73 -14.57 -11.28 14.94
C LEU A 73 -14.39 -10.87 16.41
N ARG A 74 -13.75 -11.73 17.23
CA ARG A 74 -13.38 -11.43 18.63
C ARG A 74 -11.98 -10.84 18.75
N GLY A 75 -11.29 -10.58 17.63
CA GLY A 75 -9.92 -10.08 17.60
C GLY A 75 -8.86 -11.17 17.72
N ASN A 76 -9.22 -12.45 17.59
CA ASN A 76 -8.27 -13.56 17.61
C ASN A 76 -8.00 -14.05 16.19
N LEU A 77 -6.87 -13.61 15.61
CA LEU A 77 -6.42 -14.06 14.28
C LEU A 77 -5.57 -15.34 14.32
N GLY A 78 -5.45 -15.96 15.50
CA GLY A 78 -4.61 -17.11 15.75
C GLY A 78 -3.23 -16.74 16.31
N TYR A 79 -2.34 -17.72 16.32
CA TYR A 79 -1.03 -17.63 16.97
C TYR A 79 0.09 -17.85 15.96
N SER A 80 1.10 -16.98 16.00
CA SER A 80 2.28 -17.07 15.14
C SER A 80 3.33 -17.95 15.82
N ILE A 81 3.64 -19.10 15.23
CA ILE A 81 4.60 -20.06 15.80
C ILE A 81 6.03 -19.50 15.78
N ASN A 82 6.40 -18.84 14.69
CA ASN A 82 7.77 -18.33 14.52
C ASN A 82 8.04 -17.13 15.43
N HIS A 83 7.07 -16.22 15.54
CA HIS A 83 7.19 -15.05 16.41
C HIS A 83 6.81 -15.34 17.88
N LYS A 84 6.21 -16.50 18.17
CA LYS A 84 5.75 -16.92 19.50
C LYS A 84 4.86 -15.88 20.18
N LYS A 85 3.93 -15.30 19.42
CA LYS A 85 2.97 -14.29 19.86
C LYS A 85 1.64 -14.41 19.11
N PRO A 86 0.53 -13.87 19.64
CA PRO A 86 -0.71 -13.68 18.89
C PRO A 86 -0.45 -12.92 17.57
N VAL A 87 -1.13 -13.33 16.50
CA VAL A 87 -0.97 -12.73 15.16
C VAL A 87 -1.29 -11.23 15.17
N THR A 88 -2.26 -10.81 15.98
CA THR A 88 -2.62 -9.39 16.15
C THR A 88 -1.48 -8.55 16.73
N GLU A 89 -0.75 -9.07 17.72
CA GLU A 89 0.44 -8.40 18.27
C GLU A 89 1.56 -8.32 17.25
N VAL A 90 1.82 -9.42 16.52
CA VAL A 90 2.81 -9.42 15.44
C VAL A 90 2.44 -8.36 14.41
N ILE A 91 1.20 -8.32 13.93
CA ILE A 91 0.77 -7.28 12.99
C ILE A 91 1.00 -5.88 13.58
N GLY A 92 0.67 -5.65 14.85
CA GLY A 92 0.89 -4.37 15.54
C GLY A 92 2.35 -3.93 15.56
N ASP A 93 3.28 -4.87 15.81
CA ASP A 93 4.73 -4.60 15.89
C ASP A 93 5.30 -4.10 14.54
N TYR A 94 4.74 -4.53 13.40
CA TYR A 94 5.27 -4.23 12.06
C TYR A 94 4.40 -3.26 11.23
N ALA A 95 3.12 -3.09 11.56
CA ALA A 95 2.20 -2.27 10.77
C ALA A 95 2.60 -0.79 10.72
N GLY A 96 3.14 -0.25 11.81
CA GLY A 96 3.54 1.15 11.91
C GLY A 96 4.57 1.56 10.85
N ALA A 97 5.62 0.73 10.67
CA ALA A 97 6.68 0.99 9.70
C ALA A 97 6.15 1.01 8.26
N THR A 98 5.34 0.01 7.90
CA THR A 98 4.74 -0.08 6.57
C THR A 98 3.79 1.08 6.29
N MET A 99 2.93 1.43 7.24
CA MET A 99 2.00 2.55 7.08
C MET A 99 2.74 3.88 6.94
N LEU A 100 3.79 4.10 7.73
CA LEU A 100 4.61 5.31 7.65
C LEU A 100 5.32 5.42 6.31
N LEU A 101 5.97 4.34 5.86
CA LEU A 101 6.62 4.27 4.56
C LEU A 101 5.63 4.54 3.42
N ALA A 102 4.48 3.86 3.42
CA ALA A 102 3.44 4.02 2.42
C ALA A 102 2.94 5.48 2.37
N LEU A 103 2.64 6.08 3.54
CA LEU A 103 2.14 7.45 3.62
C LEU A 103 3.17 8.45 3.07
N ILE A 104 4.43 8.33 3.47
CA ILE A 104 5.49 9.24 3.00
C ILE A 104 5.69 9.08 1.49
N SER A 105 5.75 7.84 0.98
CA SER A 105 5.83 7.57 -0.46
C SER A 105 4.66 8.19 -1.22
N LEU A 106 3.42 8.04 -0.72
CA LEU A 106 2.25 8.63 -1.34
C LEU A 106 2.36 10.15 -1.41
N VAL A 107 2.73 10.78 -0.29
CA VAL A 107 2.90 12.24 -0.21
C VAL A 107 3.96 12.72 -1.20
N VAL A 108 5.14 12.09 -1.23
CA VAL A 108 6.21 12.40 -2.18
C VAL A 108 5.70 12.26 -3.63
N SER A 109 5.00 11.17 -3.93
CA SER A 109 4.49 10.92 -5.28
C SER A 109 3.42 11.91 -5.73
N ILE A 110 2.54 12.35 -4.83
CA ILE A 110 1.54 13.37 -5.14
C ILE A 110 2.23 14.72 -5.34
N LEU A 111 3.12 15.10 -4.43
CA LEU A 111 3.82 16.39 -4.45
C LEU A 111 4.73 16.56 -5.66
N ILE A 112 5.26 15.47 -6.20
CA ILE A 112 6.09 15.52 -7.41
C ILE A 112 5.25 15.24 -8.66
N GLY A 113 4.48 14.16 -8.64
CA GLY A 113 3.78 13.63 -9.81
C GLY A 113 2.69 14.57 -10.32
N ILE A 114 1.82 15.09 -9.45
CA ILE A 114 0.73 15.98 -9.87
C ILE A 114 1.28 17.28 -10.46
N PRO A 115 2.18 18.04 -9.79
CA PRO A 115 2.73 19.25 -10.38
C PRO A 115 3.49 18.99 -11.68
N ALA A 116 4.28 17.91 -11.75
CA ALA A 116 4.96 17.52 -12.99
C ALA A 116 3.96 17.27 -14.13
N GLY A 117 2.83 16.60 -13.85
CA GLY A 117 1.80 16.34 -14.85
C GLY A 117 1.08 17.62 -15.31
N VAL A 118 0.80 18.55 -14.40
CA VAL A 118 0.24 19.87 -14.73
C VAL A 118 1.22 20.68 -15.59
N ILE A 119 2.50 20.70 -15.24
CA ILE A 119 3.54 21.41 -16.00
C ILE A 119 3.67 20.80 -17.41
N SER A 120 3.72 19.48 -17.49
CA SER A 120 3.84 18.73 -18.74
C SER A 120 2.63 18.96 -19.67
N ALA A 121 1.40 19.00 -19.13
CA ALA A 121 0.21 19.31 -19.93
C ALA A 121 0.13 20.77 -20.38
N THR A 122 0.52 21.72 -19.53
CA THR A 122 0.41 23.16 -19.83
C THR A 122 1.54 23.65 -20.74
N LYS A 123 2.67 22.94 -20.76
CA LYS A 123 3.82 23.19 -21.66
C LYS A 123 3.98 22.08 -22.69
N GLN A 124 2.87 21.63 -23.26
CA GLN A 124 2.84 20.52 -24.22
C GLN A 124 3.86 20.72 -25.36
N TYR A 125 4.59 19.65 -25.71
CA TYR A 125 5.63 19.62 -26.76
C TYR A 125 6.89 20.46 -26.49
N THR A 126 7.03 21.07 -25.33
CA THR A 126 8.28 21.73 -24.93
C THR A 126 9.32 20.73 -24.44
N LEU A 127 10.58 21.17 -24.33
CA LEU A 127 11.65 20.36 -23.71
C LEU A 127 11.28 19.89 -22.29
N ALA A 128 10.56 20.72 -21.53
CA ALA A 128 10.12 20.34 -20.19
C ALA A 128 9.09 19.18 -20.21
N ASP A 129 8.12 19.22 -21.12
CA ASP A 129 7.14 18.14 -21.31
C ASP A 129 7.84 16.84 -21.74
N ASN A 130 8.71 16.92 -22.76
CA ASN A 130 9.44 15.76 -23.26
C ASN A 130 10.35 15.15 -22.19
N ALA A 131 11.10 15.98 -21.44
CA ALA A 131 11.97 15.51 -20.38
C ALA A 131 11.19 14.83 -19.24
N LEU A 132 10.11 15.46 -18.76
CA LEU A 132 9.26 14.87 -17.72
C LEU A 132 8.63 13.55 -18.21
N THR A 133 8.19 13.51 -19.46
CA THR A 133 7.61 12.30 -20.06
C THR A 133 8.62 11.16 -20.13
N VAL A 134 9.85 11.44 -20.59
CA VAL A 134 10.94 10.45 -20.62
C VAL A 134 11.29 9.97 -19.20
N ILE A 135 11.47 10.88 -18.24
CA ILE A 135 11.73 10.53 -16.84
C ILE A 135 10.62 9.65 -16.26
N SER A 136 9.36 9.97 -16.55
CA SER A 136 8.22 9.17 -16.13
C SER A 136 8.24 7.76 -16.75
N PHE A 137 8.60 7.63 -18.03
CA PHE A 137 8.73 6.33 -18.68
C PHE A 137 9.87 5.50 -18.10
N ILE A 138 10.99 6.13 -17.79
CA ILE A 138 12.11 5.49 -17.08
C ILE A 138 11.61 5.00 -15.71
N GLY A 139 10.90 5.84 -14.96
CA GLY A 139 10.38 5.49 -13.63
C GLY A 139 9.41 4.30 -13.62
N ILE A 140 8.63 4.12 -14.68
CA ILE A 140 7.72 2.96 -14.84
C ILE A 140 8.48 1.72 -15.33
N SER A 141 9.50 1.90 -16.17
CA SER A 141 10.21 0.80 -16.82
C SER A 141 11.29 0.16 -15.93
N ILE A 142 11.86 0.91 -15.00
CA ILE A 142 12.89 0.38 -14.11
C ILE A 142 12.25 -0.46 -12.99
N PRO A 143 12.68 -1.72 -12.78
CA PRO A 143 12.25 -2.50 -11.63
C PRO A 143 12.59 -1.80 -10.31
N SER A 144 11.62 -1.72 -9.41
CA SER A 144 11.78 -1.00 -8.12
C SER A 144 12.96 -1.53 -7.30
N PHE A 145 13.17 -2.84 -7.28
CA PHE A 145 14.29 -3.43 -6.56
C PHE A 145 15.64 -2.96 -7.11
N PHE A 146 15.78 -2.93 -8.43
CA PHE A 146 17.02 -2.52 -9.08
C PHE A 146 17.30 -1.03 -8.83
N PHE A 147 16.27 -0.20 -8.95
CA PHE A 147 16.38 1.22 -8.60
C PHE A 147 16.78 1.43 -7.14
N GLY A 148 16.19 0.68 -6.21
CA GLY A 148 16.56 0.72 -4.79
C GLY A 148 18.02 0.34 -4.54
N LEU A 149 18.51 -0.71 -5.21
CA LEU A 149 19.92 -1.11 -5.13
C LEU A 149 20.86 -0.03 -5.69
N LEU A 150 20.49 0.63 -6.78
CA LEU A 150 21.25 1.77 -7.32
C LEU A 150 21.30 2.93 -6.32
N LEU A 151 20.17 3.28 -5.71
CA LEU A 151 20.15 4.36 -4.71
C LEU A 151 20.99 4.01 -3.48
N LEU A 152 20.90 2.78 -2.97
CA LEU A 152 21.75 2.31 -1.88
C LEU A 152 23.22 2.39 -2.23
N LYS A 153 23.62 1.84 -3.39
CA LYS A 153 25.02 1.87 -3.82
C LYS A 153 25.55 3.30 -3.89
N ASN A 154 24.86 4.20 -4.60
CA ASN A 154 25.38 5.54 -4.83
C ASN A 154 25.29 6.41 -3.56
N PHE A 155 24.17 6.42 -2.86
CA PHE A 155 23.94 7.39 -1.78
C PHE A 155 24.19 6.87 -0.37
N ALA A 156 24.09 5.56 -0.13
CA ALA A 156 24.35 4.98 1.19
C ALA A 156 25.74 4.34 1.30
N VAL A 157 26.25 3.74 0.22
CA VAL A 157 27.58 3.10 0.21
C VAL A 157 28.68 4.06 -0.26
N ASP A 158 28.56 4.57 -1.49
CA ASP A 158 29.63 5.35 -2.12
C ASP A 158 29.73 6.76 -1.51
N ILE A 159 28.61 7.49 -1.39
CA ILE A 159 28.57 8.85 -0.82
C ILE A 159 28.39 8.84 0.72
N GLN A 160 27.79 7.79 1.28
CA GLN A 160 27.49 7.67 2.73
C GLN A 160 26.61 8.80 3.28
N LEU A 161 25.68 9.30 2.45
CA LEU A 161 24.74 10.37 2.83
C LEU A 161 23.55 9.84 3.62
N PHE A 162 23.03 8.67 3.25
CA PHE A 162 21.84 8.07 3.85
C PHE A 162 22.15 6.74 4.54
N PRO A 163 21.32 6.31 5.50
CA PRO A 163 21.48 5.02 6.17
C PRO A 163 21.27 3.85 5.20
N LEU A 164 21.94 2.74 5.49
CA LEU A 164 21.85 1.52 4.69
C LEU A 164 20.57 0.72 4.96
N PHE A 165 20.24 0.53 6.23
CA PHE A 165 19.23 -0.43 6.67
C PHE A 165 18.45 0.07 7.89
N GLY A 166 17.23 -0.44 8.06
CA GLY A 166 16.42 -0.21 9.25
C GLY A 166 15.64 1.12 9.20
N ILE A 167 14.83 1.34 10.24
CA ILE A 167 13.95 2.51 10.36
C ILE A 167 14.48 3.59 11.31
N GLN A 168 15.49 3.23 12.10
CA GLN A 168 16.13 4.10 13.08
C GLN A 168 17.55 3.58 13.35
N ASP A 169 18.48 4.47 13.67
CA ASP A 169 19.83 4.13 14.12
C ASP A 169 19.77 3.46 15.51
N PRO A 170 20.24 2.20 15.65
CA PRO A 170 20.29 1.50 16.93
C PRO A 170 21.17 2.18 17.99
N LEU A 171 22.11 3.02 17.58
CA LEU A 171 23.06 3.72 18.46
C LEU A 171 22.58 5.11 18.88
N LEU A 172 21.40 5.55 18.41
CA LEU A 172 20.84 6.86 18.77
C LEU A 172 20.43 6.89 20.25
N MET A 173 21.32 7.39 21.11
CA MET A 173 21.08 7.63 22.54
C MET A 173 20.52 9.04 22.79
N SER A 174 19.40 9.37 22.17
CA SER A 174 18.68 10.64 22.45
C SER A 174 17.24 10.36 22.83
N ASP A 175 16.79 10.91 23.95
CA ASP A 175 15.39 10.87 24.38
C ASP A 175 14.55 11.98 23.73
N ASN A 176 15.19 12.93 23.03
CA ASN A 176 14.50 14.01 22.36
C ASN A 176 13.64 13.46 21.19
N PRO A 177 12.31 13.68 21.21
CA PRO A 177 11.44 13.24 20.12
C PRO A 177 11.83 13.79 18.75
N PHE A 178 12.38 15.00 18.70
CA PHE A 178 12.79 15.63 17.44
C PHE A 178 13.96 14.88 16.77
N ASP A 179 14.94 14.44 17.57
CA ASP A 179 16.09 13.70 17.04
C ASP A 179 15.63 12.34 16.49
N LYS A 180 14.72 11.66 17.18
CA LYS A 180 14.10 10.40 16.69
C LYS A 180 13.34 10.60 15.38
N ILE A 181 12.54 11.67 15.28
CA ILE A 181 11.79 11.98 14.04
C ILE A 181 12.75 12.27 12.89
N LYS A 182 13.80 13.06 13.14
CA LYS A 182 14.80 13.39 12.11
C LYS A 182 15.52 12.13 11.64
N ASP A 183 15.90 11.26 12.56
CA ASP A 183 16.57 10.00 12.25
C ASP A 183 15.68 9.08 11.41
N ILE A 184 14.43 8.86 11.83
CA ILE A 184 13.44 8.09 11.06
C ILE A 184 13.22 8.71 9.68
N ALA A 185 13.09 10.03 9.60
CA ALA A 185 12.92 10.72 8.32
C ALA A 185 14.11 10.47 7.38
N TRP A 186 15.34 10.48 7.91
CA TRP A 186 16.56 10.21 7.16
C TRP A 186 16.62 8.77 6.64
N HIS A 187 16.21 7.80 7.46
CA HIS A 187 16.09 6.38 7.07
C HIS A 187 15.02 6.15 5.99
N LEU A 188 13.97 6.96 5.96
CA LEU A 188 12.85 6.79 5.02
C LEU A 188 13.01 7.53 3.69
N VAL A 189 14.04 8.36 3.50
CA VAL A 189 14.25 9.09 2.23
C VAL A 189 14.39 8.14 1.04
N LEU A 190 15.38 7.26 1.06
CA LEU A 190 15.62 6.35 -0.07
C LEU A 190 14.47 5.33 -0.25
N PRO A 191 13.99 4.63 0.80
CA PRO A 191 12.85 3.73 0.68
C PRO A 191 11.61 4.41 0.09
N SER A 192 11.32 5.64 0.54
CA SER A 192 10.11 6.33 0.11
C SER A 192 10.17 6.76 -1.36
N ILE A 193 11.35 7.16 -1.84
CA ILE A 193 11.59 7.47 -3.26
C ILE A 193 11.45 6.22 -4.13
N VAL A 194 11.98 5.08 -3.67
CA VAL A 194 11.89 3.80 -4.40
C VAL A 194 10.45 3.32 -4.51
N LEU A 195 9.74 3.26 -3.38
CA LEU A 195 8.34 2.85 -3.34
C LEU A 195 7.45 3.84 -4.11
N GLY A 196 7.74 5.13 -4.01
CA GLY A 196 7.03 6.21 -4.67
C GLY A 196 7.35 6.37 -6.16
N LEU A 197 8.30 5.65 -6.75
CA LEU A 197 8.74 5.91 -8.14
C LEU A 197 7.63 5.67 -9.19
N ASN A 198 7.13 4.43 -9.27
CA ASN A 198 6.08 4.00 -10.22
C ASN A 198 4.81 4.86 -10.09
N SER A 199 4.52 5.08 -8.84
CA SER A 199 3.53 5.92 -8.23
C SER A 199 3.58 7.39 -8.70
N THR A 200 4.73 8.04 -8.57
CA THR A 200 4.98 9.41 -9.06
C THR A 200 4.77 9.52 -10.56
N ALA A 201 5.31 8.55 -11.30
CA ALA A 201 5.20 8.49 -12.76
C ALA A 201 3.73 8.29 -13.21
N SER A 202 2.98 7.46 -12.50
CA SER A 202 1.55 7.27 -12.74
C SER A 202 0.78 8.57 -12.50
N PHE A 203 0.96 9.23 -11.35
CA PHE A 203 0.30 10.51 -11.09
C PHE A 203 0.63 11.56 -12.16
N MET A 204 1.89 11.65 -12.57
CA MET A 204 2.31 12.55 -13.64
C MET A 204 1.54 12.25 -14.94
N ARG A 205 1.58 11.00 -15.41
CA ARG A 205 0.96 10.59 -16.68
C ARG A 205 -0.54 10.81 -16.70
N TYR A 206 -1.25 10.40 -15.66
CA TYR A 206 -2.71 10.55 -15.59
C TYR A 206 -3.13 12.02 -15.41
N THR A 207 -2.39 12.78 -14.58
CA THR A 207 -2.62 14.23 -14.45
C THR A 207 -2.42 14.93 -15.79
N ARG A 208 -1.34 14.59 -16.51
CA ARG A 208 -1.06 15.16 -17.83
C ARG A 208 -2.19 14.87 -18.81
N SER A 209 -2.61 13.61 -18.92
CA SER A 209 -3.69 13.21 -19.83
C SER A 209 -4.99 13.96 -19.55
N SER A 210 -5.41 13.98 -18.27
CA SER A 210 -6.66 14.63 -17.89
C SER A 210 -6.59 16.15 -18.05
N MET A 211 -5.46 16.78 -17.72
CA MET A 211 -5.27 18.22 -17.95
C MET A 211 -5.33 18.58 -19.44
N LEU A 212 -4.75 17.77 -20.33
CA LEU A 212 -4.79 18.03 -21.78
C LEU A 212 -6.20 17.97 -22.37
N GLU A 213 -7.06 17.09 -21.85
CA GLU A 213 -8.48 17.02 -22.23
C GLU A 213 -9.25 18.23 -21.70
N VAL A 214 -9.02 18.59 -20.44
CA VAL A 214 -9.76 19.64 -19.77
C VAL A 214 -9.41 21.04 -20.28
N ILE A 215 -8.12 21.33 -20.54
CA ILE A 215 -7.67 22.66 -21.02
C ILE A 215 -8.33 23.04 -22.37
N LYS A 216 -8.78 22.06 -23.15
CA LYS A 216 -9.42 22.25 -24.46
C LYS A 216 -10.94 22.51 -24.39
N GLN A 217 -11.53 22.50 -23.20
CA GLN A 217 -12.97 22.66 -23.01
C GLN A 217 -13.44 24.13 -23.18
N ASP A 218 -14.68 24.31 -23.64
CA ASP A 218 -15.23 25.65 -23.95
C ASP A 218 -15.32 26.57 -22.72
N TYR A 219 -15.59 26.03 -21.54
CA TYR A 219 -15.63 26.81 -20.30
C TYR A 219 -14.24 27.35 -19.91
N ILE A 220 -13.15 26.67 -20.32
CA ILE A 220 -11.78 27.16 -20.15
C ILE A 220 -11.49 28.30 -21.12
N ARG A 221 -11.92 28.18 -22.39
CA ARG A 221 -11.83 29.26 -23.37
C ARG A 221 -12.59 30.50 -22.89
N THR A 222 -13.79 30.29 -22.33
CA THR A 222 -14.60 31.37 -21.74
C THR A 222 -13.90 32.02 -20.54
N ALA A 223 -13.29 31.22 -19.66
CA ALA A 223 -12.51 31.74 -18.53
C ALA A 223 -11.33 32.62 -18.99
N ARG A 224 -10.62 32.23 -20.05
CA ARG A 224 -9.55 33.05 -20.67
C ARG A 224 -10.11 34.32 -21.32
N ALA A 225 -11.21 34.23 -22.04
CA ALA A 225 -11.86 35.39 -22.68
C ALA A 225 -12.34 36.44 -21.67
N LYS A 226 -12.68 36.03 -20.44
CA LYS A 226 -12.98 36.92 -19.31
C LYS A 226 -11.75 37.61 -18.70
N GLY A 227 -10.54 37.38 -19.23
CA GLY A 227 -9.31 38.03 -18.77
C GLY A 227 -8.72 37.44 -17.48
N LEU A 228 -9.13 36.24 -17.08
CA LEU A 228 -8.56 35.59 -15.89
C LEU A 228 -7.08 35.24 -16.12
N LYS A 229 -6.25 35.43 -15.07
CA LYS A 229 -4.83 35.05 -15.10
C LYS A 229 -4.68 33.56 -15.42
N GLU A 230 -3.69 33.18 -16.24
CA GLU A 230 -3.52 31.79 -16.68
C GLU A 230 -3.33 30.81 -15.51
N LYS A 231 -2.66 31.23 -14.42
CA LYS A 231 -2.56 30.42 -13.18
C LYS A 231 -3.94 30.12 -12.58
N THR A 232 -4.86 31.09 -12.59
CA THR A 232 -6.24 30.90 -12.12
C THR A 232 -7.00 29.97 -13.06
N VAL A 233 -6.86 30.13 -14.37
CA VAL A 233 -7.48 29.24 -15.37
C VAL A 233 -7.02 27.80 -15.17
N ILE A 234 -5.71 27.57 -15.03
CA ILE A 234 -5.14 26.22 -14.86
C ILE A 234 -5.55 25.61 -13.52
N TYR A 235 -5.26 26.24 -12.39
CA TYR A 235 -5.42 25.57 -11.08
C TYR A 235 -6.86 25.60 -10.56
N ARG A 236 -7.63 26.66 -10.86
CA ARG A 236 -9.00 26.81 -10.34
C ARG A 236 -10.06 26.21 -11.25
N HIS A 237 -9.88 26.30 -12.57
CA HIS A 237 -10.89 25.87 -13.55
C HIS A 237 -10.53 24.55 -14.24
N ALA A 238 -9.28 24.35 -14.66
CA ALA A 238 -8.89 23.11 -15.32
C ALA A 238 -8.61 21.97 -14.33
N PHE A 239 -7.67 22.18 -13.39
CA PHE A 239 -7.23 21.14 -12.47
C PHE A 239 -8.35 20.57 -11.59
N ARG A 240 -9.30 21.42 -11.18
CA ARG A 240 -10.48 20.99 -10.40
C ARG A 240 -11.28 19.88 -11.09
N ASN A 241 -11.38 19.91 -12.41
CA ASN A 241 -12.10 18.88 -13.17
C ASN A 241 -11.15 17.75 -13.61
N ALA A 242 -9.87 18.05 -13.81
CA ALA A 242 -8.86 17.05 -14.15
C ALA A 242 -8.47 16.12 -12.98
N VAL A 243 -8.86 16.45 -11.74
CA VAL A 243 -8.55 15.65 -10.56
C VAL A 243 -9.43 14.40 -10.40
N ILE A 244 -10.57 14.32 -11.11
CA ILE A 244 -11.52 13.22 -10.96
C ILE A 244 -10.85 11.86 -11.25
N PRO A 245 -10.11 11.67 -12.37
CA PRO A 245 -9.37 10.43 -12.60
C PRO A 245 -8.25 10.19 -11.58
N ILE A 246 -7.66 11.26 -11.03
CA ILE A 246 -6.58 11.18 -10.03
C ILE A 246 -7.12 10.62 -8.70
N ILE A 247 -8.35 10.98 -8.32
CA ILE A 247 -9.04 10.46 -7.14
C ILE A 247 -9.22 8.94 -7.22
N THR A 248 -9.56 8.42 -8.39
CA THR A 248 -9.62 6.97 -8.66
C THR A 248 -8.33 6.28 -8.25
N LEU A 249 -7.20 6.85 -8.69
CA LEU A 249 -5.90 6.26 -8.45
C LEU A 249 -5.63 6.23 -6.95
N LEU A 250 -5.91 7.34 -6.23
CA LEU A 250 -5.74 7.37 -4.78
C LEU A 250 -6.47 6.22 -4.05
N GLY A 251 -7.64 5.79 -4.53
CA GLY A 251 -8.36 4.63 -3.97
C GLY A 251 -7.63 3.29 -4.15
N PHE A 252 -7.06 3.06 -5.34
CA PHE A 252 -6.29 1.84 -5.64
C PHE A 252 -4.90 1.84 -5.00
N TRP A 253 -4.46 2.99 -4.53
CA TRP A 253 -3.10 3.20 -4.07
C TRP A 253 -2.83 2.73 -2.64
N ILE A 254 -3.83 2.75 -1.77
CA ILE A 254 -3.73 2.18 -0.41
C ILE A 254 -3.30 0.69 -0.47
N PRO A 255 -3.98 -0.19 -1.24
CA PRO A 255 -3.51 -1.55 -1.44
C PRO A 255 -2.16 -1.64 -2.16
N GLY A 256 -1.98 -0.84 -3.22
CA GLY A 256 -0.80 -0.91 -4.07
C GLY A 256 0.51 -0.63 -3.34
N LEU A 257 0.51 0.35 -2.42
CA LEU A 257 1.68 0.69 -1.61
C LEU A 257 2.08 -0.41 -0.64
N LEU A 258 1.11 -1.11 -0.04
CA LEU A 258 1.39 -2.22 0.87
C LEU A 258 2.00 -3.41 0.12
N SER A 259 1.51 -3.70 -1.08
CA SER A 259 2.10 -4.73 -1.95
C SER A 259 3.50 -4.35 -2.45
N GLY A 260 3.70 -3.09 -2.84
CA GLY A 260 5.01 -2.58 -3.28
C GLY A 260 6.02 -2.46 -2.15
N ALA A 261 5.54 -2.20 -0.92
CA ALA A 261 6.36 -2.08 0.27
C ALA A 261 7.11 -3.39 0.57
N VAL A 262 6.58 -4.56 0.21
CA VAL A 262 7.26 -5.86 0.42
C VAL A 262 8.70 -5.85 -0.11
N ILE A 263 8.88 -5.43 -1.35
CA ILE A 263 10.21 -5.42 -2.01
C ILE A 263 11.10 -4.36 -1.38
N THR A 264 10.56 -3.14 -1.20
CA THR A 264 11.30 -2.03 -0.61
C THR A 264 11.74 -2.34 0.82
N GLU A 265 10.84 -2.83 1.67
CA GLU A 265 11.14 -3.21 3.04
C GLU A 265 12.17 -4.34 3.13
N THR A 266 12.15 -5.28 2.19
CA THR A 266 13.16 -6.34 2.15
C THR A 266 14.55 -5.78 1.83
N ILE A 267 14.66 -4.90 0.82
CA ILE A 267 15.94 -4.33 0.38
C ILE A 267 16.55 -3.40 1.42
N PHE A 268 15.72 -2.54 2.04
CA PHE A 268 16.15 -1.60 3.08
C PHE A 268 16.09 -2.22 4.48
N ALA A 269 15.81 -3.53 4.58
CA ALA A 269 15.66 -4.28 5.83
C ALA A 269 14.71 -3.62 6.86
N LEU A 270 13.68 -2.91 6.41
CA LEU A 270 12.70 -2.26 7.26
C LEU A 270 11.84 -3.30 8.00
N PRO A 271 11.52 -3.08 9.29
CA PRO A 271 10.65 -3.96 10.05
C PRO A 271 9.18 -3.69 9.68
N GLY A 272 8.77 -4.09 8.48
CA GLY A 272 7.40 -3.90 7.99
C GLY A 272 6.65 -5.20 7.69
N LEU A 273 5.33 -5.05 7.52
CA LEU A 273 4.36 -6.11 7.20
C LEU A 273 4.69 -6.83 5.90
N GLY A 274 5.21 -6.13 4.91
CA GLY A 274 5.55 -6.72 3.63
C GLY A 274 6.70 -7.72 3.77
N LYS A 275 7.76 -7.32 4.48
CA LYS A 275 8.88 -8.22 4.81
C LYS A 275 8.42 -9.46 5.59
N ILE A 276 7.65 -9.28 6.66
CA ILE A 276 7.18 -10.43 7.46
C ILE A 276 6.15 -11.30 6.71
N SER A 277 5.45 -10.77 5.71
CA SER A 277 4.56 -11.56 4.84
C SER A 277 5.36 -12.57 4.00
N VAL A 278 6.50 -12.14 3.47
CA VAL A 278 7.42 -13.02 2.74
C VAL A 278 7.99 -14.07 3.66
N GLU A 279 8.44 -13.66 4.86
CA GLU A 279 8.93 -14.59 5.87
C GLU A 279 7.86 -15.63 6.27
N ALA A 280 6.63 -15.18 6.53
CA ALA A 280 5.51 -16.05 6.87
C ALA A 280 5.21 -17.05 5.75
N THR A 281 5.32 -16.62 4.49
CA THR A 281 5.14 -17.48 3.31
C THR A 281 6.23 -18.54 3.24
N MET A 282 7.50 -18.15 3.38
CA MET A 282 8.65 -19.06 3.33
C MET A 282 8.64 -20.09 4.48
N THR A 283 8.16 -19.66 5.65
CA THR A 283 8.06 -20.48 6.86
C THR A 283 6.70 -21.15 7.03
N ARG A 284 5.80 -21.03 6.04
CA ARG A 284 4.42 -21.58 6.04
C ARG A 284 3.62 -21.27 7.31
N ASN A 285 3.77 -20.06 7.83
CA ASN A 285 3.04 -19.59 9.00
C ASN A 285 1.62 -19.13 8.59
N TYR A 286 0.71 -20.09 8.39
CA TYR A 286 -0.62 -19.80 7.82
C TYR A 286 -1.47 -18.83 8.66
N PRO A 287 -1.50 -18.88 10.00
CA PRO A 287 -2.21 -17.88 10.80
C PRO A 287 -1.73 -16.46 10.51
N LEU A 288 -0.41 -16.26 10.38
CA LEU A 288 0.16 -14.95 10.08
C LEU A 288 -0.12 -14.52 8.63
N ILE A 289 0.01 -15.43 7.66
CA ILE A 289 -0.35 -15.15 6.25
C ILE A 289 -1.82 -14.72 6.16
N LEU A 290 -2.72 -15.49 6.76
CA LEU A 290 -4.15 -15.21 6.73
C LEU A 290 -4.47 -13.90 7.45
N GLY A 291 -3.88 -13.65 8.62
CA GLY A 291 -4.05 -12.41 9.37
C GLY A 291 -3.58 -11.16 8.59
N ILE A 292 -2.37 -11.19 8.02
CA ILE A 292 -1.85 -10.05 7.26
C ILE A 292 -2.68 -9.81 5.99
N ASN A 293 -3.03 -10.86 5.24
CA ASN A 293 -3.85 -10.72 4.03
C ASN A 293 -5.29 -10.28 4.34
N SER A 294 -5.84 -10.69 5.47
CA SER A 294 -7.16 -10.22 5.94
C SER A 294 -7.11 -8.72 6.24
N MET A 295 -6.09 -8.25 6.95
CA MET A 295 -5.90 -6.83 7.20
C MET A 295 -5.68 -6.06 5.89
N LEU A 296 -4.90 -6.59 4.95
CA LEU A 296 -4.71 -5.99 3.63
C LEU A 296 -6.02 -5.88 2.85
N ALA A 297 -6.87 -6.90 2.92
CA ALA A 297 -8.20 -6.88 2.30
C ALA A 297 -9.09 -5.80 2.94
N VAL A 298 -9.07 -5.63 4.26
CA VAL A 298 -9.77 -4.53 4.94
C VAL A 298 -9.24 -3.17 4.46
N LEU A 299 -7.92 -2.97 4.43
CA LEU A 299 -7.31 -1.72 3.97
C LEU A 299 -7.63 -1.42 2.49
N THR A 300 -7.72 -2.46 1.67
CA THR A 300 -8.14 -2.37 0.26
C THR A 300 -9.57 -1.87 0.14
N LEU A 301 -10.49 -2.45 0.91
CA LEU A 301 -11.90 -2.06 0.90
C LEU A 301 -12.08 -0.64 1.46
N ILE A 302 -11.30 -0.27 2.48
CA ILE A 302 -11.25 1.11 3.00
C ILE A 302 -10.76 2.07 1.91
N GLY A 303 -9.71 1.73 1.17
CA GLY A 303 -9.22 2.56 0.07
C GLY A 303 -10.23 2.73 -1.05
N ALA A 304 -10.94 1.66 -1.42
CA ALA A 304 -12.04 1.73 -2.37
C ALA A 304 -13.17 2.64 -1.87
N LEU A 305 -13.57 2.51 -0.59
CA LEU A 305 -14.57 3.38 0.02
C LEU A 305 -14.12 4.85 0.02
N VAL A 306 -12.86 5.13 0.37
CA VAL A 306 -12.31 6.50 0.33
C VAL A 306 -12.40 7.09 -1.07
N ALA A 307 -12.02 6.34 -2.12
CA ALA A 307 -12.19 6.82 -3.49
C ALA A 307 -13.66 7.06 -3.86
N ASP A 308 -14.55 6.12 -3.54
CA ASP A 308 -16.00 6.25 -3.78
C ASP A 308 -16.58 7.50 -3.12
N LEU A 309 -16.11 7.88 -1.93
CA LEU A 309 -16.54 9.09 -1.23
C LEU A 309 -15.93 10.35 -1.86
N LEU A 310 -14.64 10.32 -2.20
CA LEU A 310 -13.97 11.45 -2.85
C LEU A 310 -14.58 11.75 -4.23
N TYR A 311 -15.01 10.72 -4.96
CA TYR A 311 -15.76 10.87 -6.21
C TYR A 311 -17.08 11.60 -5.98
N ALA A 312 -17.87 11.17 -4.99
CA ALA A 312 -19.15 11.80 -4.69
C ALA A 312 -19.02 13.28 -4.28
N VAL A 313 -17.88 13.65 -3.67
CA VAL A 313 -17.55 15.05 -3.35
C VAL A 313 -17.08 15.82 -4.59
N ALA A 314 -16.30 15.19 -5.47
CA ALA A 314 -15.74 15.82 -6.66
C ALA A 314 -16.76 16.01 -7.78
N ASP A 315 -17.70 15.07 -7.96
CA ASP A 315 -18.78 15.15 -8.93
C ASP A 315 -20.16 15.15 -8.25
N PRO A 316 -20.83 16.32 -8.14
CA PRO A 316 -22.16 16.42 -7.55
C PRO A 316 -23.27 15.77 -8.40
N ARG A 317 -22.95 15.26 -9.60
CA ARG A 317 -23.90 14.52 -10.47
C ARG A 317 -24.05 13.06 -10.05
N ILE A 318 -23.15 12.54 -9.20
CA ILE A 318 -23.31 11.21 -8.63
C ILE A 318 -24.54 11.22 -7.72
N ARG A 319 -25.65 10.70 -8.25
CA ARG A 319 -26.92 10.59 -7.52
C ARG A 319 -26.76 9.60 -6.37
N TYR A 320 -27.20 10.02 -5.19
CA TYR A 320 -27.06 9.30 -3.92
C TYR A 320 -28.15 8.23 -3.70
N ASP A 321 -28.73 7.71 -4.79
CA ASP A 321 -29.86 6.79 -4.78
C ASP A 321 -29.39 5.33 -4.56
#